data_AF-A0A9E2ATY0-F1
#
_entry.id   AF-A0A9E2ATY0-F1
#
_cell.length_a   1.000
_cell.length_b   1.000
_cell.length_c   1.000
_cell.angle_alpha   90.00
_cell.angle_beta   90.00
_cell.angle_gamma   90.00
#
_symmetry.space_group_name_H-M   'P 1'
#
loop_
_entity.id
_entity.type
_entity.pdbx_description
1 polymer ?
#
loop_
_entity_poly.entity_id
_entity_poly.type
_entity_poly.pdbx_seq_one_letter_code
_entity_poly.pdbx_strand_id
1 'polypeptide(L)'
;MQYGICQLSIVPIRSDADETAEMISQLLYGEHFKVLEQRKKWSKIRTAYDKCEGWVHNLQINLIDQNEYTILNSDDAPEHAVDLVSYVEIDKSNLLPIVMGSVFHKTSDHVHEGNLSSSKQEKNNLINTALLYLNTPYLWGGKTPFGIDAAGFTQMVYRINGYKLLRNTEEQSTQGTALSFIEECEAGDLAFFDNKEGII
;
A
#
# COMPACT_ATOMS: atom_id res chain seq x y z
N MET A 1 -6.60 19.71 11.93
CA MET A 1 -6.37 18.28 11.63
C MET A 1 -4.94 18.19 11.11
N GLN A 2 -4.16 17.18 11.51
CA GLN A 2 -2.78 17.01 11.04
C GLN A 2 -2.73 15.94 9.94
N TYR A 3 -1.73 16.03 9.08
CA TYR A 3 -1.54 15.15 7.92
C TYR A 3 -0.08 14.69 7.88
N GLY A 4 0.19 13.59 7.16
CA GLY A 4 1.55 13.11 6.99
C GLY A 4 1.76 12.32 5.72
N ILE A 5 3.03 12.07 5.43
CA ILE A 5 3.53 11.27 4.31
C ILE A 5 4.65 10.35 4.81
N CYS A 6 4.74 9.16 4.22
CA CYS A 6 5.82 8.21 4.46
C CYS A 6 7.00 8.51 3.52
N GLN A 7 8.12 8.97 4.08
CA GLN A 7 9.38 9.16 3.31
C GLN A 7 10.40 8.05 3.57
N LEU A 8 10.05 7.06 4.40
CA LEU A 8 10.82 5.82 4.55
C LEU A 8 10.31 4.77 3.56
N SER A 9 11.14 3.76 3.31
CA SER A 9 10.81 2.64 2.41
C SER A 9 9.53 1.91 2.83
N ILE A 10 9.52 1.43 4.08
CA ILE A 10 8.43 0.64 4.67
C ILE A 10 8.29 1.03 6.14
N VAL A 11 7.08 1.33 6.60
CA VAL A 11 6.77 1.62 8.02
C VAL A 11 5.60 0.75 8.48
N PRO A 12 5.71 0.00 9.59
CA PRO A 12 4.60 -0.81 10.06
C PRO A 12 3.46 0.05 10.59
N ILE A 13 2.23 -0.29 10.22
CA ILE A 13 1.01 0.20 10.86
C ILE A 13 0.57 -0.87 11.86
N ARG A 14 0.48 -0.50 13.13
CA ARG A 14 0.17 -1.41 14.23
C ARG A 14 -1.27 -1.28 14.73
N SER A 15 -1.80 -2.34 15.33
CA SER A 15 -3.15 -2.34 15.92
C SER A 15 -3.27 -1.42 17.15
N ASP A 16 -2.18 -1.23 17.90
CA ASP A 16 -2.13 -0.33 19.06
C ASP A 16 -0.81 0.47 19.12
N ALA A 17 -0.76 1.48 19.99
CA ALA A 17 0.38 2.35 20.25
C ALA A 17 1.49 1.67 21.08
N ASP A 18 1.93 0.49 20.64
CA ASP A 18 2.93 -0.34 21.31
C ASP A 18 3.86 -1.00 20.28
N GLU A 19 5.17 -1.11 20.57
CA GLU A 19 6.16 -1.70 19.66
C GLU A 19 5.95 -3.20 19.41
N THR A 20 5.29 -3.87 20.35
CA THR A 20 4.97 -5.31 20.29
C THR A 20 3.58 -5.57 19.73
N ALA A 21 2.77 -4.52 19.54
CA ALA A 21 1.45 -4.65 18.94
C ALA A 21 1.55 -5.22 17.53
N GLU A 22 0.56 -6.03 17.18
CA GLU A 22 0.43 -6.67 15.88
C GLU A 22 0.53 -5.66 14.73
N MET A 23 1.30 -6.01 13.69
CA MET A 23 1.31 -5.26 12.44
C MET A 23 0.08 -5.64 11.63
N ILE A 24 -0.77 -4.66 11.31
CA ILE A 24 -2.01 -4.85 10.56
C ILE A 24 -1.88 -4.42 9.09
N SER A 25 -0.93 -3.52 8.81
CA SER A 25 -0.61 -3.06 7.46
C SER A 25 0.78 -2.42 7.46
N GLN A 26 1.19 -1.86 6.33
CA GLN A 26 2.42 -1.08 6.20
C GLN A 26 2.10 0.23 5.47
N LEU A 27 2.89 1.28 5.70
CA LEU A 27 3.06 2.39 4.77
C LEU A 27 4.25 2.09 3.87
N LEU A 28 4.15 2.43 2.59
CA LEU A 28 5.27 2.48 1.65
C LEU A 28 5.66 3.93 1.38
N TYR A 29 6.88 4.11 0.92
CA TYR A 29 7.36 5.40 0.44
C TYR A 29 6.32 6.10 -0.46
N GLY A 30 6.09 7.39 -0.19
CA GLY A 30 5.14 8.25 -0.90
C GLY A 30 3.69 8.15 -0.44
N GLU A 31 3.32 7.15 0.38
CA GLU A 31 1.96 7.07 0.89
C GLU A 31 1.65 8.17 1.91
N HIS A 32 0.49 8.81 1.76
CA HIS A 32 0.03 9.89 2.63
C HIS A 32 -1.22 9.51 3.42
N PHE A 33 -1.44 10.20 4.53
CA PHE A 33 -2.46 9.86 5.53
C PHE A 33 -2.92 11.06 6.35
N LYS A 34 -4.06 10.89 7.02
CA LYS A 34 -4.60 11.81 8.03
C LYS A 34 -4.18 11.33 9.42
N VAL A 35 -3.82 12.25 10.32
CA VAL A 35 -3.60 11.94 11.74
C VAL A 35 -4.91 12.15 12.51
N LEU A 36 -5.41 11.09 13.13
CA LEU A 36 -6.65 11.07 13.91
C LEU A 36 -6.42 11.36 15.38
N GLU A 37 -5.34 10.83 15.95
CA GLU A 37 -4.92 11.03 17.34
C GLU A 37 -3.40 11.09 17.38
N GLN A 38 -2.83 11.97 18.20
CA GLN A 38 -1.40 12.07 18.41
C GLN A 38 -1.05 11.92 19.89
N ARG A 39 -0.14 10.99 20.18
CA ARG A 39 0.47 10.75 21.49
C ARG A 39 1.96 11.10 21.41
N LYS A 40 2.64 11.05 22.55
CA LYS A 40 4.07 11.40 22.67
C LYS A 40 4.97 10.67 21.65
N LYS A 41 4.79 9.35 21.49
CA LYS A 41 5.61 8.52 20.60
C LYS A 41 4.86 8.00 19.38
N TRP A 42 3.54 8.05 19.40
CA TRP A 42 2.69 7.34 18.46
C TRP A 42 1.63 8.26 17.87
N SER A 43 1.27 8.04 16.63
CA SER A 43 0.14 8.69 15.97
C SER A 43 -0.81 7.64 15.43
N LYS A 44 -2.11 7.77 15.75
CA LYS A 44 -3.15 7.01 15.08
C LYS A 44 -3.45 7.71 13.76
N ILE A 45 -3.30 6.98 12.67
CA ILE A 45 -3.45 7.50 11.32
C ILE A 45 -4.60 6.81 10.59
N ARG A 46 -5.07 7.45 9.52
CA ARG A 46 -5.94 6.87 8.49
C ARG A 46 -5.31 7.10 7.12
N THR A 47 -4.93 6.04 6.43
CA THR A 47 -4.32 6.11 5.10
C THR A 47 -5.26 6.78 4.09
N ALA A 48 -4.72 7.52 3.14
CA ALA A 48 -5.51 8.12 2.08
C ALA A 48 -6.01 7.08 1.06
N TYR A 49 -5.17 6.07 0.77
CA TYR A 49 -5.41 5.04 -0.24
C TYR A 49 -6.62 4.16 0.10
N ASP A 50 -6.56 3.36 1.16
CA ASP A 50 -7.57 2.34 1.52
C ASP A 50 -8.36 2.63 2.79
N LYS A 51 -8.09 3.77 3.44
CA LYS A 51 -8.72 4.18 4.71
C LYS A 51 -8.39 3.27 5.91
N CYS A 52 -7.38 2.41 5.79
CA CYS A 52 -6.84 1.64 6.90
C CYS A 52 -6.48 2.58 8.07
N GLU A 53 -6.92 2.21 9.28
CA GLU A 53 -6.58 2.91 10.51
C GLU A 53 -5.65 2.08 11.38
N GLY A 54 -4.67 2.75 11.99
CA GLY A 54 -3.76 2.11 12.94
C GLY A 54 -2.72 3.07 13.45
N TRP A 55 -1.73 2.55 14.16
CA TRP A 55 -0.71 3.32 14.86
C TRP A 55 0.65 3.24 14.18
N VAL A 56 1.32 4.39 14.09
CA VAL A 56 2.69 4.50 13.58
C VAL A 56 3.55 5.26 14.57
N HIS A 57 4.84 4.93 14.63
CA HIS A 57 5.78 5.64 15.51
C HIS A 57 6.12 7.01 14.91
N ASN A 58 6.06 8.07 15.71
CA ASN A 58 6.21 9.46 15.27
C ASN A 58 7.57 9.75 14.59
N LEU A 59 8.61 8.98 14.93
CA LEU A 59 9.95 9.13 14.32
C LEU A 59 10.05 8.54 12.90
N GLN A 60 9.04 7.80 12.43
CA GLN A 60 9.06 7.13 11.13
C GLN A 60 8.18 7.84 10.09
N ILE A 61 7.60 8.98 10.45
CA ILE A 61 6.68 9.72 9.60
C ILE A 61 7.06 11.18 9.49
N ASN A 62 6.67 11.80 8.38
CA ASN A 62 6.85 13.22 8.14
C ASN A 62 5.47 13.88 8.16
N LEU A 63 5.30 14.89 9.01
CA LEU A 63 4.08 15.69 9.04
C LEU A 63 4.11 16.70 7.90
N ILE A 64 2.96 16.87 7.26
CA ILE A 64 2.76 17.82 6.16
C ILE A 64 1.57 18.72 6.48
N ASP A 65 1.51 19.89 5.83
CA ASP A 65 0.38 20.78 5.98
C ASP A 65 -0.86 20.30 5.18
N GLN A 66 -1.97 21.01 5.37
CA GLN A 66 -3.23 20.66 4.70
C GLN A 66 -3.19 20.89 3.19
N ASN A 67 -2.43 21.88 2.72
CA ASN A 67 -2.33 22.20 1.31
C ASN A 67 -1.56 21.09 0.58
N GLU A 68 -0.42 20.68 1.11
CA GLU A 68 0.37 19.54 0.62
C GLU A 68 -0.48 18.28 0.58
N TYR A 69 -1.18 17.92 1.68
CA TYR A 69 -2.07 16.77 1.70
C TYR A 69 -3.16 16.87 0.60
N THR A 70 -3.74 18.05 0.41
CA THR A 70 -4.80 18.25 -0.60
C THR A 70 -4.27 18.05 -2.00
N ILE A 71 -3.05 18.52 -2.29
CA ILE A 71 -2.38 18.32 -3.57
C ILE A 71 -2.15 16.83 -3.81
N LEU A 72 -1.55 16.11 -2.84
CA LEU A 72 -1.29 14.67 -2.95
C LEU A 72 -2.59 13.86 -3.12
N ASN A 73 -3.65 14.23 -2.40
CA ASN A 73 -4.94 13.55 -2.47
C ASN A 73 -5.73 13.91 -3.75
N SER A 74 -5.36 14.98 -4.45
CA SER A 74 -5.96 15.36 -5.74
C SER A 74 -5.25 14.73 -6.94
N ASP A 75 -4.12 14.06 -6.71
CA ASP A 75 -3.41 13.32 -7.75
C ASP A 75 -4.21 12.07 -8.15
N ASP A 76 -4.81 12.13 -9.34
CA ASP A 76 -5.71 11.10 -9.88
C ASP A 76 -4.97 9.95 -10.57
N ALA A 77 -3.68 10.13 -10.84
CA ALA A 77 -2.83 9.15 -11.51
C ALA A 77 -1.41 9.15 -10.91
N PRO A 78 -1.26 8.83 -9.60
CA PRO A 78 0.05 8.66 -9.02
C PRO A 78 0.77 7.48 -9.67
N GLU A 79 2.09 7.55 -9.79
CA GLU A 79 2.90 6.49 -10.35
C GLU A 79 3.35 5.51 -9.26
N HIS A 80 3.61 4.27 -9.66
CA HIS A 80 4.01 3.20 -8.76
C HIS A 80 5.31 2.54 -9.22
N ALA A 81 6.25 2.34 -8.28
CA ALA A 81 7.46 1.56 -8.55
C ALA A 81 7.07 0.13 -8.93
N VAL A 82 7.62 -0.39 -10.05
CA VAL A 82 7.35 -1.76 -10.50
C VAL A 82 8.52 -2.71 -10.32
N ASP A 83 9.73 -2.19 -10.07
CA ASP A 83 10.87 -3.04 -9.74
C ASP A 83 10.71 -3.56 -8.29
N LEU A 84 11.15 -4.79 -8.04
CA LEU A 84 11.11 -5.39 -6.69
C LEU A 84 11.80 -4.50 -5.66
N VAL A 85 12.97 -3.98 -6.03
CA VAL A 85 13.73 -2.98 -5.29
C VAL A 85 14.28 -1.97 -6.29
N SER A 86 14.08 -0.69 -6.01
CA SER A 86 14.64 0.44 -6.75
C SER A 86 15.13 1.50 -5.77
N TYR A 87 15.66 2.64 -6.24
CA TYR A 87 16.23 3.66 -5.36
C TYR A 87 15.60 5.03 -5.61
N VAL A 88 15.51 5.80 -4.54
CA VAL A 88 15.17 7.22 -4.56
C VAL A 88 16.36 8.02 -4.05
N GLU A 89 16.77 9.03 -4.81
CA GLU A 89 17.80 9.97 -4.41
C GLU A 89 17.16 11.11 -3.62
N ILE A 90 17.56 11.27 -2.35
CA ILE A 90 16.98 12.27 -1.44
C ILE A 90 17.82 13.56 -1.47
N ASP A 91 19.15 13.48 -1.54
CA ASP A 91 20.05 14.64 -1.42
C ASP A 91 21.41 14.48 -2.14
N LYS A 92 21.42 14.45 -3.48
CA LYS A 92 22.64 14.45 -4.34
C LYS A 92 23.68 13.34 -4.06
N SER A 93 23.44 12.44 -3.11
CA SER A 93 24.37 11.38 -2.68
C SER A 93 23.73 10.29 -1.82
N ASN A 94 22.64 10.53 -1.07
CA ASN A 94 21.97 9.44 -0.33
C ASN A 94 20.88 8.78 -1.17
N LEU A 95 21.03 7.47 -1.33
CA LEU A 95 20.06 6.59 -1.96
C LEU A 95 19.24 5.88 -0.88
N LEU A 96 17.93 6.03 -0.94
CA LEU A 96 16.99 5.25 -0.15
C LEU A 96 16.45 4.08 -1.01
N PRO A 97 16.66 2.82 -0.62
CA PRO A 97 16.00 1.70 -1.28
C PRO A 97 14.50 1.76 -1.01
N ILE A 98 13.72 1.65 -2.08
CA ILE A 98 12.26 1.53 -2.04
C ILE A 98 11.86 0.22 -2.70
N VAL A 99 10.62 -0.19 -2.45
CA VAL A 99 10.08 -1.46 -2.95
C VAL A 99 8.95 -1.23 -3.94
N MET A 100 8.65 -2.28 -4.68
CA MET A 100 7.48 -2.31 -5.56
C MET A 100 6.22 -1.79 -4.87
N GLY A 101 5.48 -0.92 -5.58
CA GLY A 101 4.26 -0.24 -5.15
C GLY A 101 4.45 0.96 -4.24
N SER A 102 5.69 1.40 -3.98
CA SER A 102 5.98 2.76 -3.55
C SER A 102 5.38 3.79 -4.52
N VAL A 103 4.93 4.92 -3.99
CA VAL A 103 4.14 5.93 -4.71
C VAL A 103 5.00 7.12 -5.08
N PHE A 104 4.85 7.58 -6.31
CA PHE A 104 5.42 8.82 -6.79
C PHE A 104 4.29 9.74 -7.23
N HIS A 105 4.15 10.83 -6.49
CA HIS A 105 3.25 11.92 -6.84
C HIS A 105 3.94 12.86 -7.81
N LYS A 106 3.18 13.54 -8.67
CA LYS A 106 3.73 14.52 -9.64
C LYS A 106 4.52 15.65 -8.97
N THR A 107 4.26 15.91 -7.70
CA THR A 107 4.95 16.91 -6.87
C THR A 107 6.16 16.35 -6.10
N SER A 108 6.55 15.10 -6.35
CA SER A 108 7.73 14.51 -5.74
C SER A 108 8.98 15.12 -6.38
N ASP A 109 9.77 15.85 -5.58
CA ASP A 109 11.05 16.42 -6.02
C ASP A 109 12.19 15.40 -6.03
N HIS A 110 11.96 14.18 -5.50
CA HIS A 110 13.01 13.16 -5.44
C HIS A 110 13.19 12.45 -6.78
N VAL A 111 14.46 12.25 -7.16
CA VAL A 111 14.83 11.52 -8.38
C VAL A 111 14.70 10.02 -8.12
N HIS A 112 13.99 9.31 -9.00
CA HIS A 112 13.82 7.86 -8.94
C HIS A 112 14.67 7.18 -10.00
N GLU A 113 15.40 6.14 -9.61
CA GLU A 113 16.13 5.26 -10.52
C GLU A 113 15.42 3.90 -10.55
N GLY A 114 14.56 3.71 -11.56
CA GLY A 114 13.82 2.49 -11.80
C GLY A 114 12.67 2.68 -12.77
N ASN A 115 11.83 1.66 -12.88
CA ASN A 115 10.63 1.67 -13.71
C ASN A 115 9.42 2.10 -12.87
N LEU A 116 8.59 2.95 -13.47
CA LEU A 116 7.30 3.37 -12.93
C LEU A 116 6.17 2.88 -13.83
N SER A 117 5.06 2.52 -13.20
CA SER A 117 3.79 2.34 -13.90
C SER A 117 2.85 3.46 -13.49
N SER A 118 2.26 4.10 -14.48
CA SER A 118 1.14 5.00 -14.34
C SER A 118 -0.04 4.42 -15.12
N SER A 119 -1.26 4.75 -14.68
CA SER A 119 -2.53 4.35 -15.32
C SER A 119 -2.98 2.89 -15.13
N LYS A 120 -4.25 2.64 -15.51
CA LYS A 120 -4.86 1.32 -15.49
C LYS A 120 -4.25 0.44 -16.57
N GLN A 121 -3.71 -0.68 -16.14
CA GLN A 121 -3.11 -1.68 -17.01
C GLN A 121 -4.16 -2.69 -17.50
N GLU A 122 -3.85 -3.42 -18.57
CA GLU A 122 -4.69 -4.52 -19.02
C GLU A 122 -4.73 -5.66 -18.00
N LYS A 123 -5.85 -6.42 -17.96
CA LYS A 123 -6.07 -7.52 -17.01
C LYS A 123 -4.90 -8.52 -16.98
N ASN A 124 -4.29 -8.79 -18.14
CA ASN A 124 -3.15 -9.71 -18.26
C ASN A 124 -1.92 -9.29 -17.43
N ASN A 125 -1.73 -7.98 -17.20
CA ASN A 125 -0.63 -7.50 -16.38
C ASN A 125 -0.80 -7.83 -14.89
N LEU A 126 -2.03 -8.08 -14.42
CA LEU A 126 -2.25 -8.58 -13.05
C LEU A 126 -1.50 -9.89 -12.82
N ILE A 127 -1.51 -10.79 -13.81
CA ILE A 127 -0.81 -12.07 -13.73
C ILE A 127 0.71 -11.86 -13.71
N ASN A 128 1.22 -10.99 -14.58
CA ASN A 128 2.66 -10.67 -14.61
C ASN A 128 3.13 -10.09 -13.27
N THR A 129 2.39 -9.15 -12.69
CA THR A 129 2.70 -8.58 -11.37
C THR A 129 2.57 -9.62 -10.26
N ALA A 130 1.54 -10.47 -10.29
CA ALA A 130 1.36 -11.54 -9.31
C ALA A 130 2.55 -12.52 -9.28
N LEU A 131 3.08 -12.88 -10.45
CA LEU A 131 4.24 -13.77 -10.56
C LEU A 131 5.52 -13.19 -9.95
N LEU A 132 5.65 -11.86 -9.85
CA LEU A 132 6.80 -11.22 -9.18
C LEU A 132 6.81 -11.47 -7.67
N TYR A 133 5.67 -11.79 -7.07
CA TYR A 133 5.56 -12.15 -5.65
C TYR A 133 5.75 -13.65 -5.39
N LEU A 134 6.01 -14.46 -6.42
CA LEU A 134 6.25 -15.88 -6.23
C LEU A 134 7.44 -16.11 -5.29
N ASN A 135 7.25 -16.98 -4.29
CA ASN A 135 8.19 -17.25 -3.19
C ASN A 135 8.40 -16.11 -2.18
N THR A 136 7.62 -15.02 -2.25
CA THR A 136 7.59 -14.03 -1.17
C THR A 136 7.15 -14.72 0.12
N PRO A 137 7.89 -14.57 1.24
CA PRO A 137 7.51 -15.20 2.48
C PRO A 137 6.19 -14.61 2.99
N TYR A 138 5.39 -15.45 3.65
CA TYR A 138 4.20 -14.96 4.32
C TYR A 138 4.57 -14.06 5.50
N LEU A 139 3.95 -12.89 5.59
CA LEU A 139 4.05 -11.98 6.73
C LEU A 139 2.70 -11.32 6.98
N TRP A 140 2.10 -11.60 8.12
CA TRP A 140 0.86 -10.96 8.56
C TRP A 140 1.04 -9.43 8.60
N GLY A 141 0.11 -8.69 8.01
CA GLY A 141 0.20 -7.24 7.89
C GLY A 141 1.06 -6.76 6.71
N GLY A 142 1.72 -7.68 6.00
CA GLY A 142 2.71 -7.38 4.97
C GLY A 142 2.11 -7.07 3.60
N LYS A 143 2.74 -6.14 2.88
CA LYS A 143 2.37 -5.77 1.50
C LYS A 143 3.58 -5.54 0.59
N THR A 144 4.67 -6.28 0.82
CA THR A 144 5.94 -6.07 0.09
C THR A 144 6.59 -7.38 -0.35
N PRO A 145 7.55 -7.36 -1.29
CA PRO A 145 8.30 -8.55 -1.69
C PRO A 145 9.16 -9.19 -0.57
N PHE A 146 9.29 -8.54 0.59
CA PHE A 146 10.00 -9.10 1.75
C PHE A 146 9.08 -9.79 2.76
N GLY A 147 7.77 -9.72 2.53
CA GLY A 147 6.76 -10.24 3.43
C GLY A 147 5.39 -9.73 3.02
N ILE A 148 4.48 -10.67 2.73
CA ILE A 148 3.14 -10.34 2.25
C ILE A 148 2.09 -11.27 2.85
N ASP A 149 0.90 -10.74 3.14
CA ASP A 149 -0.28 -11.54 3.47
C ASP A 149 -1.24 -11.65 2.27
N ALA A 150 -2.32 -12.42 2.42
CA ALA A 150 -3.25 -12.69 1.32
C ALA A 150 -3.91 -11.41 0.77
N ALA A 151 -4.36 -10.52 1.65
CA ALA A 151 -5.03 -9.29 1.24
C ALA A 151 -4.03 -8.22 0.74
N GLY A 152 -2.82 -8.20 1.29
CA GLY A 152 -1.72 -7.37 0.82
C GLY A 152 -1.27 -7.79 -0.58
N PHE A 153 -1.23 -9.09 -0.87
CA PHE A 153 -0.90 -9.63 -2.18
C PHE A 153 -1.88 -9.15 -3.25
N THR A 154 -3.18 -9.37 -3.05
CA THR A 154 -4.21 -8.89 -3.99
C THR A 154 -4.19 -7.37 -4.08
N GLN A 155 -4.10 -6.66 -2.96
CA GLN A 155 -4.05 -5.20 -2.94
C GLN A 155 -2.89 -4.67 -3.79
N MET A 156 -1.68 -5.21 -3.63
CA MET A 156 -0.49 -4.73 -4.36
C MET A 156 -0.56 -5.06 -5.84
N VAL A 157 -0.97 -6.29 -6.21
CA VAL A 157 -1.14 -6.70 -7.61
C VAL A 157 -2.10 -5.74 -8.33
N TYR A 158 -3.24 -5.44 -7.73
CA TYR A 158 -4.23 -4.54 -8.35
C TYR A 158 -3.76 -3.08 -8.34
N ARG A 159 -3.18 -2.63 -7.22
CA ARG A 159 -2.69 -1.26 -7.05
C ARG A 159 -1.69 -0.87 -8.13
N ILE A 160 -0.66 -1.68 -8.32
CA ILE A 160 0.42 -1.42 -9.30
C ILE A 160 -0.16 -1.37 -10.72
N ASN A 161 -1.26 -2.08 -10.96
CA ASN A 161 -1.98 -2.09 -12.23
C ASN A 161 -3.09 -1.02 -12.31
N GLY A 162 -3.15 -0.07 -11.38
CA GLY A 162 -4.08 1.07 -11.40
C GLY A 162 -5.49 0.77 -10.85
N TYR A 163 -5.68 -0.34 -10.15
CA TYR A 163 -6.94 -0.72 -9.52
C TYR A 163 -6.86 -0.62 -8.01
N LYS A 164 -7.89 -0.04 -7.39
CA LYS A 164 -7.92 0.18 -5.94
C LYS A 164 -8.64 -0.94 -5.21
N LEU A 165 -7.95 -1.57 -4.27
CA LEU A 165 -8.53 -2.52 -3.32
C LEU A 165 -8.33 -2.07 -1.88
N LEU A 166 -9.32 -2.35 -1.04
CA LEU A 166 -9.27 -2.15 0.40
C LEU A 166 -8.28 -3.13 1.06
N ARG A 167 -7.95 -2.88 2.33
CA ARG A 167 -6.83 -3.58 2.98
C ARG A 167 -7.15 -5.02 3.37
N ASN A 168 -8.39 -5.29 3.78
CA ASN A 168 -8.80 -6.58 4.35
C ASN A 168 -9.55 -7.45 3.33
N THR A 169 -9.46 -8.77 3.46
CA THR A 169 -10.15 -9.74 2.59
C THR A 169 -11.67 -9.55 2.59
N GLU A 170 -12.27 -9.38 3.77
CA GLU A 170 -13.69 -9.10 3.94
C GLU A 170 -14.11 -7.86 3.13
N GLU A 171 -13.39 -6.76 3.29
CA GLU A 171 -13.68 -5.52 2.56
C GLU A 171 -13.49 -5.67 1.05
N GLN A 172 -12.43 -6.35 0.62
CA GLN A 172 -12.17 -6.63 -0.79
C GLN A 172 -13.30 -7.47 -1.44
N SER A 173 -13.89 -8.41 -0.69
CA SER A 173 -14.99 -9.25 -1.18
C SER A 173 -16.25 -8.46 -1.56
N THR A 174 -16.39 -7.25 -0.99
CA THR A 174 -17.50 -6.34 -1.28
C THR A 174 -17.24 -5.46 -2.52
N GLN A 175 -16.06 -5.57 -3.13
CA GLN A 175 -15.67 -4.77 -4.30
C GLN A 175 -15.78 -5.55 -5.61
N GLY A 176 -16.17 -4.87 -6.68
CA GLY A 176 -16.23 -5.44 -8.02
C GLY A 176 -17.59 -6.08 -8.34
N THR A 177 -17.58 -7.09 -9.20
CA THR A 177 -18.77 -7.80 -9.67
C THR A 177 -18.69 -9.25 -9.20
N ALA A 178 -19.69 -9.69 -8.44
CA ALA A 178 -19.79 -11.08 -8.02
C ALA A 178 -20.12 -11.99 -9.22
N LEU A 179 -19.36 -13.08 -9.36
CA LEU A 179 -19.66 -14.14 -10.32
C LEU A 179 -20.55 -15.18 -9.64
N SER A 180 -21.54 -15.68 -10.39
CA SER A 180 -22.49 -16.67 -9.85
C SER A 180 -21.96 -18.09 -9.99
N PHE A 181 -21.11 -18.33 -10.99
CA PHE A 181 -20.61 -19.65 -11.36
C PHE A 181 -19.09 -19.62 -11.53
N ILE A 182 -18.41 -20.68 -11.09
CA ILE A 182 -16.95 -20.79 -11.19
C ILE A 182 -16.52 -20.84 -12.65
N GLU A 183 -17.35 -21.38 -13.53
CA GLU A 183 -17.11 -21.47 -14.97
C GLU A 183 -17.03 -20.11 -15.67
N GLU A 184 -17.53 -19.04 -15.04
CA GLU A 184 -17.42 -17.66 -15.52
C GLU A 184 -16.08 -17.00 -15.15
N CYS A 185 -15.27 -17.65 -14.30
CA CYS A 185 -14.03 -17.06 -13.81
C CYS A 185 -12.96 -16.97 -14.90
N GLU A 186 -12.19 -15.90 -14.82
CA GLU A 186 -11.05 -15.63 -15.69
C GLU A 186 -9.80 -15.32 -14.86
N ALA A 187 -8.63 -15.46 -15.48
CA ALA A 187 -7.38 -15.08 -14.83
C ALA A 187 -7.39 -13.59 -14.45
N GLY A 188 -7.11 -13.30 -13.18
CA GLY A 188 -7.23 -11.95 -12.62
C GLY A 188 -8.57 -11.66 -11.95
N ASP A 189 -9.42 -12.67 -11.72
CA ASP A 189 -10.53 -12.57 -10.77
C ASP A 189 -10.06 -13.03 -9.37
N LEU A 190 -10.71 -12.53 -8.31
CA LEU A 190 -10.38 -12.89 -6.93
C LEU A 190 -11.31 -13.98 -6.40
N ALA A 191 -10.71 -15.02 -5.79
CA ALA A 191 -11.44 -16.04 -5.05
C ALA A 191 -11.36 -15.74 -3.55
N PHE A 192 -12.52 -15.71 -2.90
CA PHE A 192 -12.65 -15.53 -1.46
C PHE A 192 -13.10 -16.84 -0.81
N PHE A 193 -12.58 -17.12 0.38
CA PHE A 193 -12.86 -18.35 1.11
C PHE A 193 -13.31 -17.96 2.52
N ASP A 194 -14.38 -18.58 3.00
CA ASP A 194 -14.86 -18.37 4.36
C ASP A 194 -14.24 -19.37 5.34
N ASN A 195 -14.25 -18.99 6.61
CA ASN A 195 -13.96 -19.89 7.71
C ASN A 195 -15.24 -20.63 8.15
N LYS A 196 -15.13 -21.47 9.18
CA LYS A 196 -16.27 -22.27 9.70
C LYS A 196 -17.44 -21.43 10.22
N GLU A 197 -17.23 -20.14 10.48
CA GLU A 197 -18.23 -19.19 10.97
C GLU A 197 -18.83 -18.34 9.84
N GLY A 198 -18.43 -18.59 8.58
CA GLY A 198 -18.89 -17.84 7.41
C GLY A 198 -18.22 -16.47 7.25
N ILE A 199 -17.11 -16.24 7.94
CA ILE A 199 -16.32 -15.01 7.84
C ILE A 199 -15.20 -15.23 6.82
N ILE A 200 -15.09 -14.32 5.85
CA ILE A 200 -14.03 -14.27 4.82
C ILE A 200 -12.69 -13.85 5.44
#